data_AF-A0A840BHU0-F1
#
_entry.id   AF-A0A840BHU0-F1
#
_cell.length_a   1.000
_cell.length_b   1.000
_cell.length_c   1.000
_cell.angle_alpha   90.00
_cell.angle_beta   90.00
_cell.angle_gamma   90.00
#
_symmetry.space_group_name_H-M   'P 1'
#
loop_
_entity.id
_entity.type
_entity.pdbx_description
1 polymer ?
#
loop_
_entity_poly.entity_id
_entity_poly.type
_entity_poly.pdbx_seq_one_letter_code
_entity_poly.pdbx_strand_id
1 'polypeptide(L)'
;MTTKRYFLKAIAALALTAAAIPSFAADASDPPEGQIAINYFRPDGNYAGWGVHAWIGNPGQPGTPIDGVDWFGPLKPKGKTDDAGVYWHIPHAAFGKSGMVNYIIHKGDTKEQGGKDMRFDGNTTKQIWVNSGDKTIYTSKEEAIAARQAK
;
A
#
# COMPACT_ATOMS: atom_id res chain seq x y z
N MET A 1 -72.53 44.12 3.93
CA MET A 1 -71.57 43.91 2.82
C MET A 1 -70.19 43.79 3.43
N THR A 2 -69.59 42.61 3.36
CA THR A 2 -68.57 42.10 4.30
C THR A 2 -67.15 42.31 3.78
N THR A 3 -66.30 42.93 4.61
CA THR A 3 -64.86 43.15 4.39
C THR A 3 -64.08 41.82 4.40
N LYS A 4 -63.34 41.50 3.33
CA LYS A 4 -62.38 40.38 3.29
C LYS A 4 -61.00 40.85 3.74
N ARG A 5 -60.53 40.34 4.88
CA ARG A 5 -59.14 40.44 5.34
C ARG A 5 -58.33 39.35 4.66
N TYR A 6 -57.28 39.72 3.92
CA TYR A 6 -56.32 38.76 3.37
C TYR A 6 -55.18 38.58 4.36
N PHE A 7 -55.06 37.37 4.91
CA PHE A 7 -53.93 36.96 5.75
C PHE A 7 -52.71 36.71 4.86
N LEU A 8 -51.59 37.41 5.12
CA LEU A 8 -50.28 37.02 4.62
C LEU A 8 -49.87 35.70 5.28
N LYS A 9 -49.58 34.66 4.48
CA LYS A 9 -48.82 33.49 4.93
C LYS A 9 -47.36 33.67 4.54
N ALA A 10 -46.49 33.79 5.54
CA ALA A 10 -45.05 33.73 5.38
C ALA A 10 -44.63 32.29 4.98
N ILE A 11 -43.78 32.17 3.97
CA ILE A 11 -43.05 30.93 3.67
C ILE A 11 -41.56 31.27 3.85
N ALA A 12 -40.99 30.84 4.96
CA ALA A 12 -39.54 30.83 5.15
C ALA A 12 -38.99 29.56 4.50
N ALA A 13 -38.30 29.70 3.38
CA ALA A 13 -37.55 28.61 2.76
C ALA A 13 -36.22 28.44 3.52
N LEU A 14 -36.10 27.38 4.31
CA LEU A 14 -34.84 27.00 4.96
C LEU A 14 -34.00 26.22 3.94
N ALA A 15 -33.05 26.90 3.29
CA ALA A 15 -32.08 26.26 2.41
C ALA A 15 -31.05 25.50 3.26
N LEU A 16 -31.20 24.17 3.34
CA LEU A 16 -30.24 23.30 4.00
C LEU A 16 -29.11 22.96 3.01
N THR A 17 -28.02 23.72 3.01
CA THR A 17 -26.82 23.37 2.25
C THR A 17 -26.09 22.25 2.99
N ALA A 18 -26.22 21.00 2.53
CA ALA A 18 -25.36 19.92 2.97
C ALA A 18 -23.95 20.16 2.41
N ALA A 19 -23.02 20.60 3.26
CA ALA A 19 -21.61 20.60 2.91
C ALA A 19 -21.14 19.14 2.82
N ALA A 20 -20.77 18.68 1.62
CA ALA A 20 -20.13 17.39 1.46
C ALA A 20 -18.76 17.43 2.17
N ILE A 21 -18.63 16.73 3.28
CA ILE A 21 -17.34 16.49 3.90
C ILE A 21 -16.59 15.56 2.93
N PRO A 22 -15.41 15.93 2.39
CA PRO A 22 -14.63 15.01 1.58
C PRO A 22 -14.24 13.83 2.47
N SER A 23 -14.82 12.67 2.19
CA SER A 23 -14.36 11.42 2.78
C SER A 23 -13.04 11.11 2.08
N PHE A 24 -11.92 11.28 2.80
CA PHE A 24 -10.65 10.74 2.35
C PHE A 24 -10.79 9.22 2.43
N ALA A 25 -11.06 8.59 1.28
CA ALA A 25 -10.99 7.14 1.19
C ALA A 25 -9.55 6.74 1.51
N ALA A 26 -9.39 5.80 2.46
CA ALA A 26 -8.10 5.18 2.74
C ALA A 26 -7.54 4.56 1.44
N ASP A 27 -6.23 4.63 1.24
CA ASP A 27 -5.59 4.02 0.08
C ASP A 27 -5.81 2.51 0.17
N ALA A 28 -6.15 1.84 -0.94
CA ALA A 28 -6.37 0.40 -0.95
C ALA A 28 -5.12 -0.38 -0.48
N SER A 29 -3.95 0.24 -0.57
CA SER A 29 -2.69 -0.31 -0.09
C SER A 29 -2.42 -0.14 1.40
N ASP A 30 -3.21 0.67 2.11
CA ASP A 30 -3.07 0.83 3.55
C ASP A 30 -3.21 -0.54 4.23
N PRO A 31 -2.21 -1.00 4.99
CA PRO A 31 -2.26 -2.32 5.59
C PRO A 31 -3.39 -2.38 6.62
N PRO A 32 -4.27 -3.39 6.56
CA PRO A 32 -5.21 -3.67 7.63
C PRO A 32 -4.47 -3.91 8.96
N GLU A 33 -5.20 -3.83 10.07
CA GLU A 33 -4.64 -4.15 11.38
C GLU A 33 -3.95 -5.52 11.38
N GLY A 34 -2.76 -5.58 11.98
CA GLY A 34 -1.95 -6.81 12.05
C GLY A 34 -1.21 -7.17 10.77
N GLN A 35 -1.27 -6.36 9.71
CA GLN A 35 -0.54 -6.60 8.47
C GLN A 35 0.59 -5.57 8.26
N ILE A 36 1.51 -5.93 7.37
CA ILE A 36 2.43 -5.00 6.73
C ILE A 36 2.10 -4.89 5.24
N ALA A 37 2.52 -3.80 4.62
CA ALA A 37 2.34 -3.52 3.21
C ALA A 37 3.68 -3.26 2.52
N ILE A 38 3.88 -3.90 1.36
CA ILE A 38 4.95 -3.54 0.42
C ILE A 38 4.26 -3.00 -0.83
N ASN A 39 4.55 -1.75 -1.19
CA ASN A 39 4.08 -1.11 -2.41
C ASN A 39 5.17 -1.12 -3.45
N TYR A 40 4.81 -1.38 -4.71
CA TYR A 40 5.77 -1.47 -5.80
C TYR A 40 5.26 -0.80 -7.07
N PHE A 41 6.02 0.19 -7.52
CA PHE A 41 5.78 0.91 -8.76
C PHE A 41 6.77 0.48 -9.84
N ARG A 42 6.26 0.26 -11.05
CA ARG A 42 7.06 0.05 -12.26
C ARG A 42 6.64 1.06 -13.33
N PRO A 43 7.58 1.75 -13.99
CA PRO A 43 7.24 2.69 -15.05
C PRO A 43 6.64 2.02 -16.29
N ASP A 44 6.91 0.73 -16.52
CA ASP A 44 6.35 -0.04 -17.63
C ASP A 44 4.94 -0.59 -17.37
N GLY A 45 4.41 -0.41 -16.15
CA GLY A 45 3.11 -0.92 -15.73
C GLY A 45 2.96 -2.45 -15.77
N ASN A 46 4.03 -3.21 -16.04
CA ASN A 46 3.98 -4.65 -16.26
C ASN A 46 4.32 -5.43 -14.99
N TYR A 47 3.28 -5.91 -14.32
CA TYR A 47 3.40 -6.68 -13.08
C TYR A 47 3.23 -8.19 -13.28
N ALA A 48 3.04 -8.64 -14.53
CA ALA A 48 2.77 -10.06 -14.80
C ALA A 48 3.99 -10.92 -14.43
N GLY A 49 3.77 -11.84 -13.47
CA GLY A 49 4.79 -12.74 -12.94
C GLY A 49 5.66 -12.17 -11.83
N TRP A 50 5.47 -10.90 -11.45
CA TRP A 50 6.17 -10.32 -10.30
C TRP A 50 5.48 -10.72 -8.99
N GLY A 51 6.29 -11.08 -7.99
CA GLY A 51 5.82 -11.44 -6.65
C GLY A 51 6.85 -11.13 -5.57
N VAL A 52 6.47 -11.37 -4.32
CA VAL A 52 7.34 -11.22 -3.15
C VAL A 52 7.68 -12.59 -2.58
N HIS A 53 8.98 -12.91 -2.53
CA HIS A 53 9.51 -13.97 -1.69
C HIS A 53 9.90 -13.37 -0.34
N ALA A 54 9.31 -13.83 0.76
CA ALA A 54 9.50 -13.27 2.09
C ALA A 54 9.85 -14.36 3.12
N TRP A 55 10.71 -14.03 4.08
CA TRP A 55 11.23 -15.01 5.04
C TRP A 55 11.62 -14.41 6.40
N ILE A 56 11.70 -15.29 7.40
CA ILE A 56 12.29 -15.03 8.71
C ILE A 56 13.78 -15.40 8.65
N GLY A 57 14.64 -14.57 9.22
CA GLY A 57 16.06 -14.89 9.31
C GLY A 57 16.91 -13.66 9.63
N ASN A 58 18.18 -13.93 9.93
CA ASN A 58 19.19 -12.89 10.11
C ASN A 58 20.04 -12.77 8.85
N PRO A 59 20.54 -11.55 8.53
CA PRO A 59 21.45 -11.34 7.42
C PRO A 59 22.65 -12.29 7.48
N GLY A 60 23.02 -12.87 6.34
CA GLY A 60 24.15 -13.79 6.22
C GLY A 60 23.89 -15.19 6.78
N GLN A 61 22.66 -15.52 7.18
CA GLN A 61 22.25 -16.85 7.61
C GLN A 61 21.14 -17.38 6.70
N PRO A 62 21.00 -18.71 6.54
CA PRO A 62 19.85 -19.29 5.87
C PRO A 62 18.55 -18.81 6.52
N GLY A 63 17.65 -18.27 5.71
CA GLY A 63 16.31 -17.86 6.12
C GLY A 63 15.30 -18.99 5.97
N THR A 64 14.20 -18.88 6.72
CA THR A 64 13.02 -19.75 6.56
C THR A 64 11.90 -18.94 5.92
N PRO A 65 11.48 -19.26 4.67
CA PRO A 65 10.34 -18.60 4.05
C PRO A 65 9.11 -18.63 4.94
N ILE A 66 8.28 -17.59 4.86
CA ILE A 66 7.00 -17.59 5.57
C ILE A 66 6.06 -18.64 4.96
N ASP A 67 5.07 -19.09 5.74
CA ASP A 67 4.15 -20.15 5.32
C ASP A 67 3.51 -19.89 3.95
N GLY A 68 3.57 -20.90 3.08
CA GLY A 68 2.99 -20.85 1.73
C GLY A 68 3.78 -20.01 0.72
N VAL A 69 5.00 -19.60 1.04
CA VAL A 69 5.89 -18.86 0.14
C VAL A 69 7.14 -19.67 -0.15
N ASP A 70 7.48 -19.79 -1.43
CA ASP A 70 8.79 -20.29 -1.87
C ASP A 70 9.28 -19.49 -3.09
N TRP A 71 10.43 -19.88 -3.65
CA TRP A 71 11.02 -19.17 -4.79
C TRP A 71 10.17 -19.28 -6.07
N PHE A 72 9.53 -20.42 -6.31
CA PHE A 72 8.69 -20.66 -7.49
C PHE A 72 7.21 -20.28 -7.24
N GLY A 73 6.81 -20.15 -5.98
CA GLY A 73 5.51 -19.66 -5.53
C GLY A 73 5.64 -18.41 -4.66
N PRO A 74 6.06 -17.24 -5.22
CA PRO A 74 6.08 -16.01 -4.45
C PRO A 74 4.66 -15.49 -4.20
N LEU A 75 4.52 -14.62 -3.20
CA LEU A 75 3.27 -13.91 -2.94
C LEU A 75 2.85 -13.10 -4.16
N LYS A 76 1.59 -13.24 -4.55
CA LYS A 76 0.98 -12.45 -5.63
C LYS A 76 0.48 -11.11 -5.09
N PRO A 77 0.52 -10.04 -5.91
CA PRO A 77 -0.08 -8.77 -5.51
C PRO A 77 -1.54 -8.92 -5.10
N LYS A 78 -1.96 -8.15 -4.09
CA LYS A 78 -3.34 -8.13 -3.58
C LYS A 78 -4.24 -7.19 -4.38
N GLY A 79 -3.67 -6.16 -5.00
CA GLY A 79 -4.42 -5.18 -5.77
C GLY A 79 -3.53 -4.15 -6.46
N LYS A 80 -4.17 -3.09 -6.93
CA LYS A 80 -3.56 -1.91 -7.53
C LYS A 80 -3.60 -0.75 -6.54
N THR A 81 -2.58 0.10 -6.58
CA THR A 81 -2.60 1.38 -5.88
C THR A 81 -3.20 2.45 -6.79
N ASP A 82 -3.58 3.59 -6.22
CA ASP A 82 -4.11 4.76 -6.96
C ASP A 82 -3.06 5.43 -7.89
N ASP A 83 -1.78 5.20 -7.62
CA ASP A 83 -0.63 5.76 -8.35
C ASP A 83 -0.04 4.77 -9.36
N ALA A 84 -0.89 3.87 -9.87
CA ALA A 84 -0.59 2.84 -10.88
C ALA A 84 0.40 1.75 -10.45
N GLY A 85 0.68 1.64 -9.15
CA GLY A 85 1.45 0.57 -8.52
C GLY A 85 0.65 -0.71 -8.25
N VAL A 86 1.32 -1.65 -7.59
CA VAL A 86 0.70 -2.82 -6.94
C VAL A 86 1.16 -2.90 -5.48
N TYR A 87 0.44 -3.66 -4.67
CA TYR A 87 0.82 -3.88 -3.28
C TYR A 87 0.63 -5.33 -2.85
N TRP A 88 1.34 -5.72 -1.79
CA TRP A 88 1.14 -6.94 -1.04
C TRP A 88 0.82 -6.60 0.40
N HIS A 89 -0.18 -7.28 0.96
CA HIS A 89 -0.40 -7.33 2.40
C HIS A 89 0.07 -8.68 2.93
N ILE A 90 0.87 -8.64 4.00
CA ILE A 90 1.46 -9.82 4.62
C ILE A 90 1.15 -9.76 6.13
N PRO A 91 0.66 -10.84 6.76
CA PRO A 91 0.47 -10.87 8.19
C PRO A 91 1.78 -10.58 8.92
N HIS A 92 1.81 -9.55 9.78
CA HIS A 92 3.02 -9.19 10.52
C HIS A 92 3.50 -10.34 11.42
N ALA A 93 2.55 -11.10 11.98
CA ALA A 93 2.83 -12.28 12.80
C ALA A 93 3.61 -13.38 12.06
N ALA A 94 3.58 -13.40 10.71
CA ALA A 94 4.36 -14.35 9.92
C ALA A 94 5.88 -14.13 10.06
N PHE A 95 6.32 -12.99 10.59
CA PHE A 95 7.73 -12.68 10.84
C PHE A 95 8.16 -12.93 12.29
N GLY A 96 7.29 -13.56 13.09
CA GLY A 96 7.53 -13.91 14.48
C GLY A 96 7.78 -12.69 15.38
N LYS A 97 8.30 -12.94 16.59
CA LYS A 97 8.55 -11.88 17.59
C LYS A 97 9.59 -10.85 17.14
N SER A 98 10.50 -11.24 16.25
CA SER A 98 11.48 -10.30 15.72
C SER A 98 10.83 -9.22 14.87
N GLY A 99 9.71 -9.50 14.20
CA GLY A 99 9.05 -8.58 13.25
C GLY A 99 9.91 -8.18 12.05
N MET A 100 11.10 -8.77 11.89
CA MET A 100 12.03 -8.42 10.82
C MET A 100 11.56 -9.04 9.52
N VAL A 101 11.19 -8.18 8.58
CA VAL A 101 10.71 -8.59 7.26
C VAL A 101 11.90 -8.63 6.32
N ASN A 102 12.30 -9.84 5.91
CA ASN A 102 13.24 -10.01 4.80
C ASN A 102 12.44 -10.34 3.54
N TYR A 103 12.79 -9.74 2.41
CA TYR A 103 12.08 -9.95 1.17
C TYR A 103 12.95 -9.76 -0.09
N ILE A 104 12.47 -10.35 -1.20
CA ILE A 104 12.90 -10.07 -2.56
C ILE A 104 11.64 -9.90 -3.41
N ILE A 105 11.55 -8.79 -4.16
CA ILE A 105 10.58 -8.65 -5.25
C ILE A 105 11.23 -9.25 -6.51
N HIS A 106 10.58 -10.22 -7.15
CA HIS A 106 11.16 -10.90 -8.32
C HIS A 106 10.11 -11.44 -9.30
N LYS A 107 10.58 -11.73 -10.51
CA LYS A 107 9.89 -12.47 -11.59
C LYS A 107 10.83 -13.56 -12.08
N GLY A 108 10.57 -14.81 -11.69
CA GLY A 108 11.55 -15.89 -11.86
C GLY A 108 12.90 -15.46 -11.27
N ASP A 109 13.98 -15.59 -12.04
CA ASP A 109 15.32 -15.19 -11.61
C ASP A 109 15.61 -13.69 -11.76
N THR A 110 14.70 -12.92 -12.37
CA THR A 110 14.83 -11.46 -12.43
C THR A 110 14.44 -10.86 -11.10
N LYS A 111 15.40 -10.27 -10.39
CA LYS A 111 15.21 -9.63 -9.09
C LYS A 111 15.17 -8.10 -9.21
N GLU A 112 14.36 -7.47 -8.38
CA GLU A 112 14.32 -6.02 -8.20
C GLU A 112 15.43 -5.54 -7.24
N GLN A 113 15.54 -4.22 -7.03
CA GLN A 113 16.45 -3.59 -6.06
C GLN A 113 17.92 -4.00 -6.27
N GLY A 114 18.29 -4.19 -7.55
CA GLY A 114 19.62 -4.60 -7.97
C GLY A 114 20.01 -6.01 -7.50
N GLY A 115 19.04 -6.89 -7.27
CA GLY A 115 19.26 -8.29 -6.91
C GLY A 115 19.65 -8.53 -5.46
N LYS A 116 19.47 -7.52 -4.60
CA LYS A 116 19.79 -7.60 -3.18
C LYS A 116 18.64 -8.22 -2.38
N ASP A 117 19.02 -8.88 -1.29
CA ASP A 117 18.08 -9.26 -0.24
C ASP A 117 17.75 -8.00 0.58
N MET A 118 16.47 -7.68 0.65
CA MET A 118 15.99 -6.46 1.28
C MET A 118 15.41 -6.76 2.66
N ARG A 119 15.49 -5.77 3.56
CA ARG A 119 15.03 -5.93 4.94
C ARG A 119 14.49 -4.63 5.51
N PHE A 120 13.44 -4.72 6.32
CA PHE A 120 12.98 -3.63 7.19
C PHE A 120 12.40 -4.19 8.50
N ASP A 121 12.27 -3.32 9.50
CA ASP A 121 11.65 -3.67 10.78
C ASP A 121 10.13 -3.47 10.71
N GLY A 122 9.41 -4.58 10.63
CA GLY A 122 7.96 -4.60 10.62
C GLY A 122 7.33 -4.16 11.94
N ASN A 123 8.06 -4.12 13.06
CA ASN A 123 7.52 -3.61 14.32
C ASN A 123 7.33 -2.09 14.28
N THR A 124 8.28 -1.39 13.67
CA THR A 124 8.31 0.09 13.59
C THR A 124 7.71 0.62 12.30
N THR A 125 7.87 -0.10 11.19
CA THR A 125 7.41 0.31 9.86
C THR A 125 6.40 -0.69 9.31
N LYS A 126 5.14 -0.27 9.15
CA LYS A 126 4.06 -1.14 8.66
C LYS A 126 3.83 -1.07 7.16
N GLN A 127 4.34 -0.05 6.48
CA GLN A 127 4.14 0.14 5.04
C GLN A 127 5.41 0.73 4.44
N ILE A 128 5.84 0.17 3.31
CA ILE A 128 6.99 0.66 2.54
C ILE A 128 6.62 0.84 1.07
N TRP A 129 7.41 1.63 0.35
CA TRP A 129 7.29 1.84 -1.08
C TRP A 129 8.63 1.55 -1.77
N VAL A 130 8.54 0.87 -2.91
CA VAL A 130 9.67 0.48 -3.76
C VAL A 130 9.40 0.93 -5.19
N ASN A 131 10.39 1.57 -5.79
CA ASN A 131 10.35 1.93 -7.21
C ASN A 131 11.25 0.98 -8.00
N SER A 132 10.78 0.53 -9.16
CA SER A 132 11.58 -0.33 -10.02
C SER A 132 12.87 0.34 -10.47
N GLY A 133 13.98 -0.41 -10.42
CA GLY A 133 15.31 0.10 -10.70
C GLY A 133 15.89 0.99 -9.60
N ASP A 134 15.21 1.12 -8.46
CA ASP A 134 15.72 1.79 -7.26
C ASP A 134 16.11 0.76 -6.20
N LYS A 135 17.20 1.01 -5.48
CA LYS A 135 17.66 0.17 -4.36
C LYS A 135 17.10 0.63 -3.01
N THR A 136 16.44 1.78 -2.97
CA THR A 136 15.94 2.43 -1.76
C THR A 136 14.62 1.81 -1.33
N ILE A 137 14.45 1.67 -0.02
CA ILE A 137 13.14 1.44 0.61
C ILE A 137 12.66 2.80 1.10
N TYR A 138 11.51 3.25 0.62
CA TYR A 138 10.86 4.47 1.11
C TYR A 138 9.83 4.12 2.18
N THR A 139 9.71 4.98 3.20
CA THR A 139 8.70 4.86 4.26
C THR A 139 7.59 5.91 4.14
N SER A 140 7.57 6.62 3.01
CA SER A 140 6.51 7.54 2.58
C SER A 140 6.23 7.33 1.09
N LYS A 141 4.94 7.39 0.72
CA LYS A 141 4.49 7.37 -0.66
C LYS A 141 4.98 8.59 -1.43
N GLU A 142 4.91 9.75 -0.79
CA GLU A 142 5.30 11.04 -1.35
C GLU A 142 6.79 11.06 -1.71
N GLU A 143 7.65 10.56 -0.82
CA GLU A 143 9.09 10.44 -1.09
C GLU A 143 9.37 9.47 -2.24
N ALA A 144 8.67 8.34 -2.28
CA ALA A 144 8.79 7.38 -3.38
C ALA A 144 8.36 8.01 -4.72
N ILE A 145 7.26 8.75 -4.75
CA ILE A 145 6.76 9.47 -5.93
C ILE A 145 7.78 10.52 -6.38
N ALA A 146 8.27 11.35 -5.46
CA ALA A 146 9.27 12.36 -5.77
C ALA A 146 10.54 11.74 -6.36
N ALA A 147 11.01 10.63 -5.79
CA ALA A 147 12.22 9.96 -6.23
C ALA A 147 12.10 9.36 -7.64
N ARG A 148 10.94 8.80 -8.02
CA ARG A 148 10.75 8.26 -9.37
C ARG A 148 10.51 9.33 -10.44
N GLN A 149 10.07 10.52 -10.04
CA GLN A 149 9.90 11.67 -10.93
C GLN A 149 11.21 12.41 -11.21
N ALA A 150 12.22 12.23 -10.36
CA ALA A 150 13.54 12.86 -10.49
C ALA A 150 14.50 12.10 -11.43
N LYS A 151 14.07 10.99 -12.03
CA LYS A 151 14.87 10.13 -12.92
C LYS A 151 14.41 10.26 -14.36
#